data_AF-A0A8J4TIA5-F1
#
_entry.id   AF-A0A8J4TIA5-F1
#
_cell.length_a   1.000
_cell.length_b   1.000
_cell.length_c   1.000
_cell.angle_alpha   90.00
_cell.angle_beta   90.00
_cell.angle_gamma   90.00
#
_symmetry.space_group_name_H-M   'P 1'
#
loop_
_entity.id
_entity.type
_entity.pdbx_description
1 polymer ?
#
loop_
_entity_poly.entity_id
_entity_poly.type
_entity_poly.pdbx_seq_one_letter_code
_entity_poly.pdbx_strand_id
1 'polypeptide(L)' 'MASRSLLLVLVIFACLQFFTTANSGHGPKQCCFDYQTHQIPGRIIKAYNNTERQCTKPGV' A
#
# COMPACT_ATOMS: atom_id res chain seq x y z
N MET A 1 14.53 36.39 -16.33
CA MET A 1 13.07 36.18 -16.12
C MET A 1 12.65 34.73 -16.36
N ALA A 2 13.03 34.09 -17.48
CA ALA A 2 12.61 32.72 -17.82
C ALA A 2 13.14 31.61 -16.89
N SER A 3 14.37 31.72 -16.38
CA SER A 3 15.01 30.70 -15.53
C SER A 3 14.29 30.48 -14.19
N ARG A 4 13.82 31.55 -13.54
CA ARG A 4 13.13 31.45 -12.24
C ARG A 4 11.76 30.82 -12.38
N SER A 5 11.03 31.15 -13.45
CA SER A 5 9.77 30.52 -13.80
C SER A 5 9.95 29.04 -14.14
N LEU A 6 11.01 28.69 -14.88
CA LEU A 6 11.33 27.30 -15.23
C LEU A 6 11.60 26.46 -13.98
N LEU A 7 12.38 26.99 -13.03
CA LEU A 7 12.67 26.30 -11.76
C LEU A 7 11.40 26.06 -10.94
N LEU A 8 10.50 27.04 -10.87
CA LEU A 8 9.23 26.89 -10.15
C LEU A 8 8.34 25.81 -10.78
N VAL A 9 8.26 25.76 -12.12
CA VAL A 9 7.49 24.74 -12.84
C VAL A 9 8.07 23.34 -12.58
N LEU A 10 9.39 23.19 -12.60
CA LEU A 10 10.05 21.91 -12.31
C LEU A 10 9.79 21.42 -10.88
N VAL A 11 9.84 22.33 -9.90
CA VAL A 11 9.55 22.00 -8.48
C VAL A 11 8.09 21.56 -8.32
N ILE A 12 7.14 22.31 -8.88
CA ILE A 12 5.71 21.98 -8.81
C ILE A 12 5.45 20.62 -9.47
N PHE A 13 6.04 20.38 -10.65
CA PHE A 13 5.90 19.11 -11.36
C PHE A 13 6.48 17.94 -10.54
N ALA A 14 7.67 18.09 -9.96
CA ALA A 14 8.29 17.05 -9.12
C ALA A 14 7.45 16.75 -7.87
N CYS A 15 6.89 17.77 -7.21
CA CYS A 15 5.98 17.59 -6.07
C CYS A 15 4.71 16.83 -6.48
N LEU A 16 4.07 17.21 -7.60
CA LEU A 16 2.89 16.53 -8.12
C LEU A 16 3.16 15.03 -8.36
N GLN A 17 4.29 14.69 -8.99
CA GLN A 17 4.68 13.29 -9.23
C GLN A 17 4.81 12.50 -7.91
N PHE A 18 5.42 13.09 -6.88
CA PHE A 18 5.60 12.48 -5.56
C PHE A 18 4.28 12.22 -4.82
N PHE A 19 3.31 13.13 -4.93
CA PHE A 19 1.99 12.94 -4.33
C PHE A 19 1.13 11.95 -5.12
N THR A 20 1.28 11.88 -6.45
CA THR A 20 0.53 10.92 -7.27
C THR A 20 0.99 9.48 -7.09
N THR A 21 2.28 9.22 -6.85
CA THR A 21 2.78 7.84 -6.61
C THR A 21 2.33 7.25 -5.27
N ALA A 22 1.90 8.09 -4.32
CA ALA A 22 1.28 7.64 -3.07
C ALA A 22 -0.20 7.26 -3.23
N ASN A 23 -0.86 7.70 -4.31
CA ASN A 23 -2.30 7.53 -4.52
C ASN A 23 -2.65 6.56 -5.67
N SER A 24 -1.68 6.13 -6.48
CA SER A 24 -1.91 5.36 -7.71
C SER A 24 -1.69 3.85 -7.59
N GLY A 25 -1.81 3.27 -6.39
CA GLY A 25 -1.77 1.83 -6.23
C GLY A 25 -2.24 1.49 -4.83
N HIS A 26 -3.26 0.63 -4.75
CA HIS A 26 -3.75 0.07 -3.49
C HIS A 26 -2.56 -0.22 -2.58
N GLY A 27 -2.58 0.27 -1.33
CA GLY A 27 -1.52 0.01 -0.34
C GLY A 27 -1.17 -1.48 -0.31
N PRO A 28 0.01 -1.89 0.20
CA PRO A 28 0.53 -3.25 0.05
C PRO A 28 -0.60 -4.24 0.26
N LYS A 29 -1.02 -4.92 -0.83
CA LYS A 29 -2.20 -5.79 -0.84
C LYS A 29 -2.14 -6.62 0.43
N GLN A 30 -3.15 -6.54 1.28
CA GLN A 30 -3.11 -7.27 2.55
C GLN A 30 -3.17 -8.76 2.23
N CYS A 31 -1.98 -9.34 2.06
CA CYS A 31 -1.74 -10.70 1.64
C CYS A 31 -0.93 -11.41 2.71
N CYS A 32 -1.25 -12.68 2.93
CA CYS A 32 -0.45 -13.57 3.75
C CYS A 32 0.61 -14.24 2.87
N PHE A 33 1.88 -14.14 3.27
CA PHE A 33 2.97 -14.83 2.59
C PHE A 33 3.32 -16.15 3.26
N ASP A 34 3.15 -16.20 4.59
CA ASP A 34 3.40 -17.35 5.46
C ASP A 34 2.21 -17.58 6.40
N TYR A 35 2.09 -18.81 6.90
CA TYR A 35 1.01 -19.22 7.79
C TYR A 35 1.53 -19.63 9.15
N GLN A 36 0.75 -19.34 10.19
CA GLN A 36 1.04 -19.86 11.51
C GLN A 36 0.81 -21.37 11.52
N THR A 37 1.82 -22.13 11.97
CA THR A 37 1.78 -23.60 11.98
C THR A 37 1.15 -24.16 13.25
N HIS A 38 1.05 -23.33 14.29
CA HIS A 38 0.46 -23.70 15.58
C HIS A 38 -0.97 -23.18 15.68
N GLN A 39 -1.84 -23.96 16.30
CA GLN A 39 -3.24 -23.58 16.46
C GLN A 39 -3.37 -22.39 17.41
N ILE A 40 -4.03 -21.33 16.95
CA ILE A 40 -4.34 -20.15 17.77
C ILE A 40 -5.55 -20.50 18.64
N PRO A 41 -5.50 -20.31 19.97
CA PRO A 41 -6.65 -20.53 20.82
C PRO A 41 -7.83 -19.62 20.42
N GLY A 42 -8.96 -20.18 19.99
CA GLY A 42 -10.09 -19.38 19.48
C GLY A 42 -10.58 -18.29 20.45
N ARG A 43 -10.45 -18.52 21.76
CA ARG A 43 -10.83 -17.56 22.82
C ARG A 43 -10.08 -16.22 22.76
N ILE A 44 -8.91 -16.15 22.10
CA ILE A 44 -8.14 -14.90 21.98
C ILE A 44 -8.35 -14.19 20.64
N ILE A 45 -9.05 -14.81 19.69
CA ILE A 45 -9.33 -14.21 18.38
C ILE A 45 -10.52 -13.27 18.52
N LYS A 46 -10.28 -11.97 18.27
CA LYS A 46 -11.33 -10.93 18.39
C LYS A 46 -12.06 -10.68 17.07
N ALA A 47 -11.37 -10.83 15.95
CA ALA A 47 -11.88 -10.61 14.60
C ALA A 47 -10.98 -11.32 13.59
N TYR A 48 -11.46 -11.47 12.35
CA TYR A 48 -10.69 -11.96 11.21
C TYR A 48 -11.12 -11.19 9.95
N ASN A 49 -10.27 -11.15 8.92
CA ASN A 49 -10.64 -10.53 7.65
C ASN A 49 -9.92 -11.22 6.48
N ASN A 50 -10.68 -11.59 5.46
CA ASN A 50 -10.10 -12.28 4.30
C ASN A 50 -9.09 -11.37 3.58
N THR A 51 -8.01 -11.99 3.12
CA THR A 51 -7.07 -11.33 2.21
C THR A 51 -7.73 -11.01 0.89
N GLU A 52 -7.13 -10.10 0.15
CA GLU A 52 -7.65 -9.68 -1.14
C GLU A 52 -7.59 -10.82 -2.18
N ARG A 53 -8.59 -10.90 -3.08
CA ARG A 53 -8.68 -11.96 -4.11
C ARG A 53 -7.48 -12.04 -5.05
N GLN A 54 -6.73 -10.96 -5.12
CA GLN A 54 -5.56 -10.78 -5.97
C GLN A 54 -4.26 -11.30 -5.33
N CYS A 55 -4.32 -11.79 -4.09
CA CYS A 55 -3.21 -12.48 -3.46
C CYS A 55 -3.03 -13.87 -4.09
N THR A 56 -1.78 -14.28 -4.33
CA THR A 56 -1.45 -15.62 -4.87
C THR A 56 -1.83 -16.74 -3.89
N LYS A 57 -1.85 -16.42 -2.59
CA LYS A 57 -2.15 -17.32 -1.49
C LYS A 57 -3.42 -16.85 -0.77
N PRO A 58 -4.36 -17.76 -0.45
CA PRO A 58 -5.54 -17.42 0.34
C PRO A 58 -5.16 -17.14 1.81
N GLY A 59 -5.89 -16.26 2.49
CA GLY A 59 -5.63 -15.93 3.90
C GLY A 59 -6.81 -15.26 4.58
N VAL A 60 -6.74 -15.15 5.92
CA VAL A 60 -7.76 -14.61 6.82
C VAL A 60 -7.16 -13.72 7.91
#